data_AF-A0A1A2VF20-F1
#
_entry.id   AF-A0A1A2VF20-F1
#
_cell.length_a   1.000
_cell.length_b   1.000
_cell.length_c   1.000
_cell.angle_alpha   90.00
_cell.angle_beta   90.00
_cell.angle_gamma   90.00
#
_symmetry.space_group_name_H-M   'P 1'
#
loop_
_entity.id
_entity.type
_entity.pdbx_description
1 polymer ?
#
loop_
_entity_poly.entity_id
_entity_poly.type
_entity_poly.pdbx_seq_one_letter_code
_entity_poly.pdbx_strand_id
1 'polypeptide(L)'
;MTHPPHSPFGGPNPVDDHTPQNSGYRQAPLPPPPQWGAPAPGAAPQPGPLGFDAPPPPAPQVPQGPPQGDWRGPLQRDFHNPQIGFPTPVPAPRRNKKALLITAGATGAVLLIVAVVVGIVSFSGGGAGGIGGGGASTATDAVKGYLDALSKGDANAALAFGSDQPASKDFLTDDVLKQQIAKWPITNIRILNANETGDMAQVHVVANFGDQTSDQTLMVKKQDGGWKLSGAAAKINLTASALTTNPVTGQPLPAPPVSLFGRPISGSSVVYVFPGWLELGSANKYLSVTAQRPVLLEGLVAQGVAIPAGLQVQLSDAGSEAAKKTVADAIAECAKSTQLSPPGCPQSVPNPMLVDGTAHWEAPADLSGLQYTFMSLDMGLRVMGTAEWKLTANSTDGTPMQGTPLVPMMGQIDMTQEPLTVKWAGK
;
A
#
# COMPACT_ATOMS: atom_id res chain seq x y z
N MET A 1 51.44 48.54 12.75
CA MET A 1 51.42 48.09 11.34
C MET A 1 50.12 47.32 11.13
N THR A 2 49.40 47.68 10.06
CA THR A 2 48.35 46.94 9.31
C THR A 2 46.98 46.63 9.95
N HIS A 3 45.96 47.24 9.34
CA HIS A 3 44.51 46.99 9.38
C HIS A 3 44.09 45.59 8.87
N PRO A 4 42.81 45.22 9.08
CA PRO A 4 41.92 44.92 7.94
C PRO A 4 40.53 45.61 8.00
N PRO A 5 39.78 45.64 6.87
CA PRO A 5 38.68 46.58 6.63
C PRO A 5 37.24 46.05 6.83
N HIS A 6 36.32 47.02 6.86
CA HIS A 6 34.88 46.99 7.10
C HIS A 6 34.03 46.34 6.00
N SER A 7 32.94 45.69 6.41
CA SER A 7 31.74 45.41 5.59
C SER A 7 30.73 46.56 5.71
N PRO A 8 30.14 47.05 4.60
CA PRO A 8 29.16 48.14 4.64
C PRO A 8 27.71 47.61 4.61
N PHE A 9 26.78 48.51 4.96
CA PHE A 9 25.32 48.41 4.90
C PHE A 9 24.60 48.02 6.21
N GLY A 10 24.52 49.00 7.11
CA GLY A 10 23.35 49.22 7.96
C GLY A 10 22.31 50.11 7.26
N GLY A 11 21.04 49.91 7.54
CA GLY A 11 20.20 50.97 8.11
C GLY A 11 18.87 51.17 7.34
N PRO A 12 17.88 51.86 7.93
CA PRO A 12 16.58 51.26 8.31
C PRO A 12 15.37 51.68 7.45
N ASN A 13 14.30 50.86 7.53
CA ASN A 13 12.95 51.14 7.03
C ASN A 13 12.29 52.36 7.71
N PRO A 14 11.47 53.11 6.97
CA PRO A 14 10.27 53.73 7.50
C PRO A 14 8.98 53.24 6.82
N VAL A 15 7.95 53.16 7.64
CA VAL A 15 6.52 53.00 7.33
C VAL A 15 6.02 54.30 6.70
N ASP A 16 5.15 54.25 5.68
CA ASP A 16 3.92 55.06 5.64
C ASP A 16 3.00 54.74 4.45
N ASP A 17 1.73 54.89 4.78
CA ASP A 17 0.48 54.76 4.04
C ASP A 17 0.42 55.69 2.82
N HIS A 18 -0.52 55.43 1.89
CA HIS A 18 -1.16 56.33 0.89
C HIS A 18 -1.45 55.63 -0.45
N THR A 19 -2.74 55.44 -0.72
CA THR A 19 -3.31 55.30 -2.08
C THR A 19 -3.05 56.55 -2.92
N PRO A 20 -2.85 56.41 -4.25
CA PRO A 20 -3.67 57.25 -5.13
C PRO A 20 -4.21 56.59 -6.42
N GLN A 21 -5.31 57.21 -6.84
CA GLN A 21 -6.09 57.10 -8.07
C GLN A 21 -5.35 56.82 -9.39
N ASN A 22 -6.02 55.95 -10.16
CA ASN A 22 -6.29 56.01 -11.60
C ASN A 22 -5.78 57.27 -12.35
N SER A 23 -4.82 57.07 -13.26
CA SER A 23 -4.59 57.96 -14.41
C SER A 23 -4.16 57.12 -15.61
N GLY A 24 -4.93 57.24 -16.69
CA GLY A 24 -4.84 56.39 -17.86
C GLY A 24 -3.64 56.69 -18.75
N TYR A 25 -2.99 55.62 -19.21
CA TYR A 25 -2.25 55.59 -20.45
C TYR A 25 -2.63 54.32 -21.22
N ARG A 26 -3.22 54.51 -22.40
CA ARG A 26 -3.47 53.45 -23.38
C ARG A 26 -2.12 52.92 -23.87
N GLN A 27 -1.80 51.67 -23.57
CA GLN A 27 -0.72 50.96 -24.26
C GLN A 27 -1.24 50.39 -25.58
N ALA A 28 -0.50 50.59 -26.66
CA ALA A 28 -0.76 50.00 -27.97
C ALA A 28 -0.55 48.48 -27.94
N PRO A 29 -1.27 47.67 -28.74
CA PRO A 29 -1.07 46.23 -28.77
C PRO A 29 0.33 45.84 -29.28
N LEU A 30 0.96 44.89 -28.60
CA LEU A 30 2.22 44.27 -29.05
C LEU A 30 2.02 43.49 -30.37
N PRO A 31 2.98 43.52 -31.31
CA PRO A 31 2.91 42.73 -32.53
C PRO A 31 3.08 41.22 -32.23
N PRO A 32 2.45 40.33 -33.02
CA PRO A 32 2.57 38.90 -32.81
C PRO A 32 3.97 38.38 -33.17
N PRO A 33 4.44 37.30 -32.51
CA PRO A 33 5.76 36.72 -32.77
C PRO A 33 5.83 36.03 -34.15
N PRO A 34 7.02 35.94 -34.77
CA PRO A 34 7.20 35.35 -36.08
C PRO A 34 6.96 33.83 -36.07
N GLN A 35 6.08 33.39 -36.98
CA GLN A 35 5.75 31.99 -37.23
C GLN A 35 6.87 31.30 -38.03
N TRP A 36 7.52 30.31 -37.43
CA TRP A 36 8.42 29.39 -38.13
C TRP A 36 7.60 28.28 -38.82
N GLY A 37 7.80 28.13 -40.12
CA GLY A 37 7.02 27.24 -40.98
C GLY A 37 7.20 25.76 -40.66
N ALA A 38 6.09 25.05 -40.51
CA ALA A 38 6.00 23.60 -40.53
C ALA A 38 5.54 23.11 -41.92
N PRO A 39 5.98 21.94 -42.41
CA PRO A 39 5.54 21.40 -43.69
C PRO A 39 4.06 20.99 -43.68
N ALA A 40 3.40 21.14 -44.83
CA ALA A 40 1.98 20.89 -45.06
C ALA A 40 1.56 19.43 -44.76
N PRO A 41 0.39 19.18 -44.12
CA PRO A 41 -0.21 17.85 -44.06
C PRO A 41 -0.78 17.45 -45.41
N GLY A 42 -0.36 16.28 -45.91
CA GLY A 42 -0.92 15.64 -47.10
C GLY A 42 -2.41 15.33 -46.96
N ALA A 43 -3.12 15.47 -48.06
CA ALA A 43 -4.57 15.30 -48.17
C ALA A 43 -5.05 13.91 -47.70
N ALA A 44 -6.09 13.91 -46.86
CA ALA A 44 -6.87 12.72 -46.56
C ALA A 44 -7.83 12.40 -47.73
N PRO A 45 -7.97 11.14 -48.16
CA PRO A 45 -9.00 10.76 -49.12
C PRO A 45 -10.38 10.65 -48.43
N GLN A 46 -11.41 11.14 -49.09
CA GLN A 46 -12.81 11.00 -48.68
C GLN A 46 -13.30 9.53 -48.68
N PRO A 47 -14.23 9.16 -47.78
CA PRO A 47 -14.92 7.87 -47.84
C PRO A 47 -16.08 7.90 -48.85
N GLY A 48 -16.05 6.99 -49.82
CA GLY A 48 -17.19 6.70 -50.71
C GLY A 48 -18.21 5.73 -50.08
N PRO A 49 -19.46 5.69 -50.58
CA PRO A 49 -20.53 4.88 -49.98
C PRO A 49 -20.73 3.55 -50.73
N LEU A 50 -20.61 2.41 -50.06
CA LEU A 50 -21.10 1.08 -50.47
C LEU A 50 -21.38 0.31 -49.16
N GLY A 51 -22.51 -0.35 -48.92
CA GLY A 51 -23.28 -1.21 -49.82
C GLY A 51 -23.09 -2.67 -49.35
N PHE A 52 -24.12 -3.18 -48.67
CA PHE A 52 -24.41 -4.50 -48.08
C PHE A 52 -23.62 -5.79 -48.46
N ASP A 53 -23.58 -6.67 -47.45
CA ASP A 53 -23.45 -8.16 -47.43
C ASP A 53 -22.07 -8.84 -47.26
N ALA A 54 -21.81 -9.30 -46.02
CA ALA A 54 -20.92 -10.43 -45.70
C ALA A 54 -21.38 -11.17 -44.41
N PRO A 55 -21.30 -12.52 -44.34
CA PRO A 55 -21.93 -13.35 -43.30
C PRO A 55 -21.11 -13.43 -41.98
N PRO A 56 -21.74 -13.82 -40.84
CA PRO A 56 -21.09 -13.79 -39.53
C PRO A 56 -20.09 -14.94 -39.31
N PRO A 57 -19.04 -14.74 -38.48
CA PRO A 57 -18.05 -15.77 -38.16
C PRO A 57 -18.60 -16.82 -37.16
N PRO A 58 -18.10 -18.07 -37.18
CA PRO A 58 -18.58 -19.13 -36.31
C PRO A 58 -18.05 -19.02 -34.86
N ALA A 59 -18.88 -19.45 -33.91
CA ALA A 59 -18.57 -19.45 -32.48
C ALA A 59 -17.62 -20.61 -32.08
N PRO A 60 -16.78 -20.45 -31.02
CA PRO A 60 -15.91 -21.51 -30.54
C PRO A 60 -16.66 -22.65 -29.85
N GLN A 61 -16.35 -23.89 -30.24
CA GLN A 61 -16.88 -25.13 -29.67
C GLN A 61 -16.22 -25.47 -28.32
N VAL A 62 -17.03 -25.97 -27.39
CA VAL A 62 -16.64 -26.42 -26.04
C VAL A 62 -16.17 -27.89 -26.10
N PRO A 63 -15.05 -28.30 -25.48
CA PRO A 63 -14.64 -29.70 -25.47
C PRO A 63 -15.51 -30.58 -24.54
N GLN A 64 -16.05 -31.67 -25.08
CA GLN A 64 -16.74 -32.74 -24.36
C GLN A 64 -15.74 -33.67 -23.65
N GLY A 65 -16.09 -34.11 -22.43
CA GLY A 65 -15.32 -35.08 -21.64
C GLY A 65 -15.44 -36.52 -22.15
N PRO A 66 -14.54 -37.44 -21.72
CA PRO A 66 -14.51 -38.81 -22.20
C PRO A 66 -15.51 -39.75 -21.47
N PRO A 67 -15.95 -40.85 -22.12
CA PRO A 67 -17.02 -41.72 -21.62
C PRO A 67 -16.53 -42.84 -20.69
N GLN A 68 -17.46 -43.29 -19.82
CA GLN A 68 -17.34 -44.45 -18.95
C GLN A 68 -17.33 -45.76 -19.75
N GLY A 69 -16.45 -46.68 -19.37
CA GLY A 69 -16.40 -48.05 -19.87
C GLY A 69 -16.39 -49.06 -18.72
N ASP A 70 -17.43 -49.90 -18.70
CA ASP A 70 -17.60 -51.08 -17.86
C ASP A 70 -16.46 -52.10 -18.02
N TRP A 71 -15.95 -52.63 -16.90
CA TRP A 71 -15.25 -53.92 -16.88
C TRP A 71 -15.71 -54.78 -15.72
N ARG A 72 -16.24 -55.95 -16.08
CA ARG A 72 -16.59 -57.08 -15.22
C ARG A 72 -15.33 -57.86 -14.83
N GLY A 73 -15.28 -58.38 -13.60
CA GLY A 73 -14.27 -59.38 -13.15
C GLY A 73 -14.46 -60.76 -13.82
N PRO A 74 -13.90 -61.88 -13.31
CA PRO A 74 -13.33 -62.11 -11.96
C PRO A 74 -11.96 -62.84 -11.97
N LEU A 75 -11.32 -63.02 -10.80
CA LEU A 75 -10.68 -64.29 -10.39
C LEU A 75 -10.28 -64.24 -8.90
N GLN A 76 -10.68 -65.29 -8.18
CA GLN A 76 -10.49 -65.59 -6.76
C GLN A 76 -9.02 -65.85 -6.35
N ARG A 77 -8.67 -65.56 -5.08
CA ARG A 77 -8.39 -66.62 -4.08
C ARG A 77 -8.28 -66.08 -2.65
N ASP A 78 -9.05 -66.75 -1.80
CA ASP A 78 -9.20 -66.62 -0.36
C ASP A 78 -7.92 -66.91 0.44
N PHE A 79 -7.82 -66.40 1.68
CA PHE A 79 -8.07 -67.22 2.89
C PHE A 79 -7.75 -66.52 4.25
N HIS A 80 -8.68 -66.70 5.20
CA HIS A 80 -8.62 -66.64 6.68
C HIS A 80 -8.85 -65.32 7.46
N ASN A 81 -10.11 -65.15 7.88
CA ASN A 81 -10.59 -64.50 9.13
C ASN A 81 -10.72 -65.61 10.23
N PRO A 82 -11.12 -65.39 11.51
CA PRO A 82 -11.54 -64.16 12.19
C PRO A 82 -10.97 -63.94 13.61
N GLN A 83 -11.23 -62.76 14.21
CA GLN A 83 -11.87 -62.66 15.53
C GLN A 83 -12.48 -61.27 15.78
N ILE A 84 -13.60 -61.32 16.50
CA ILE A 84 -14.63 -60.30 16.72
C ILE A 84 -14.41 -59.64 18.08
N GLY A 85 -14.62 -58.33 18.18
CA GLY A 85 -14.68 -57.60 19.45
C GLY A 85 -15.54 -56.35 19.34
N PHE A 86 -16.71 -56.37 19.98
CA PHE A 86 -17.66 -55.26 20.06
C PHE A 86 -17.20 -54.20 21.08
N PRO A 87 -17.49 -52.90 20.86
CA PRO A 87 -17.14 -51.83 21.80
C PRO A 87 -18.15 -51.70 22.95
N THR A 88 -17.64 -51.54 24.17
CA THR A 88 -18.41 -51.21 25.38
C THR A 88 -18.73 -49.72 25.46
N PRO A 89 -19.93 -49.30 25.88
CA PRO A 89 -20.34 -47.90 25.97
C PRO A 89 -19.76 -47.17 27.18
N VAL A 90 -19.15 -46.00 26.93
CA VAL A 90 -18.69 -45.07 27.97
C VAL A 90 -19.88 -44.24 28.46
N PRO A 91 -20.10 -44.12 29.78
CA PRO A 91 -21.28 -43.43 30.33
C PRO A 91 -21.22 -41.91 30.15
N ALA A 92 -22.34 -41.34 29.72
CA ALA A 92 -22.56 -39.91 29.62
C ALA A 92 -22.49 -39.22 31.01
N PRO A 93 -21.84 -38.04 31.12
CA PRO A 93 -21.84 -37.28 32.36
C PRO A 93 -23.22 -36.68 32.66
N ARG A 94 -23.61 -36.81 33.93
CA ARG A 94 -24.91 -36.43 34.48
C ARG A 94 -25.14 -34.91 34.39
N ARG A 95 -26.27 -34.52 33.79
CA ARG A 95 -26.81 -33.15 33.83
C ARG A 95 -27.11 -32.74 35.27
N ASN A 96 -26.36 -31.78 35.79
CA ASN A 96 -26.71 -31.07 37.01
C ASN A 96 -27.58 -29.85 36.64
N LYS A 97 -28.84 -29.87 37.09
CA LYS A 97 -29.78 -28.74 36.95
C LYS A 97 -29.39 -27.66 37.94
N LYS A 98 -28.48 -26.76 37.55
CA LYS A 98 -28.19 -25.44 38.19
C LYS A 98 -27.10 -24.71 37.38
N ALA A 99 -27.39 -24.36 36.13
CA ALA A 99 -26.55 -23.49 35.31
C ALA A 99 -27.34 -22.97 34.10
N LEU A 100 -28.38 -22.18 34.38
CA LEU A 100 -29.14 -21.46 33.35
C LEU A 100 -29.49 -20.07 33.88
N LEU A 101 -28.49 -19.28 34.27
CA LEU A 101 -28.63 -17.84 34.52
C LEU A 101 -27.33 -17.04 34.27
N ILE A 102 -26.37 -17.57 33.50
CA ILE A 102 -25.16 -16.81 33.11
C ILE A 102 -24.83 -17.06 31.62
N THR A 103 -25.80 -16.80 30.75
CA THR A 103 -25.58 -16.63 29.29
C THR A 103 -26.49 -15.55 28.70
N ALA A 104 -27.17 -14.76 29.55
CA ALA A 104 -27.86 -13.52 29.19
C ALA A 104 -27.21 -12.28 29.84
N GLY A 105 -25.98 -12.41 30.38
CA GLY A 105 -25.29 -11.34 31.11
C GLY A 105 -24.33 -10.49 30.26
N ALA A 106 -23.79 -11.02 29.17
CA ALA A 106 -22.76 -10.31 28.39
C ALA A 106 -23.34 -9.47 27.23
N THR A 107 -24.45 -9.89 26.61
CA THR A 107 -25.15 -9.09 25.58
C THR A 107 -26.04 -8.01 26.21
N GLY A 108 -26.57 -8.28 27.40
CA GLY A 108 -27.32 -7.31 28.20
C GLY A 108 -26.42 -6.22 28.79
N ALA A 109 -25.21 -6.55 29.25
CA ALA A 109 -24.28 -5.56 29.80
C ALA A 109 -23.74 -4.59 28.75
N VAL A 110 -23.47 -5.03 27.51
CA VAL A 110 -23.03 -4.13 26.42
C VAL A 110 -24.17 -3.21 25.97
N LEU A 111 -25.40 -3.73 25.81
CA LEU A 111 -26.56 -2.89 25.50
C LEU A 111 -26.95 -1.96 26.66
N LEU A 112 -26.76 -2.39 27.91
CA LEU A 112 -26.91 -1.53 29.09
C LEU A 112 -25.81 -0.49 29.17
N ILE A 113 -24.56 -0.79 28.81
CA ILE A 113 -23.48 0.21 28.78
C ILE A 113 -23.71 1.22 27.66
N VAL A 114 -24.18 0.80 26.47
CA VAL A 114 -24.59 1.72 25.40
C VAL A 114 -25.79 2.57 25.84
N ALA A 115 -26.81 1.98 26.47
CA ALA A 115 -27.96 2.73 26.99
C ALA A 115 -27.60 3.63 28.18
N VAL A 116 -26.62 3.27 29.00
CA VAL A 116 -26.15 4.06 30.15
C VAL A 116 -25.19 5.17 29.70
N VAL A 117 -24.33 4.94 28.70
CA VAL A 117 -23.46 5.98 28.14
C VAL A 117 -24.28 6.97 27.32
N VAL A 118 -25.23 6.51 26.48
CA VAL A 118 -26.19 7.39 25.78
C VAL A 118 -27.12 8.07 26.79
N GLY A 119 -27.57 7.36 27.83
CA GLY A 119 -28.39 7.93 28.90
C GLY A 119 -27.68 8.99 29.74
N ILE A 120 -26.39 8.81 30.07
CA ILE A 120 -25.64 9.79 30.89
C ILE A 120 -25.41 11.10 30.13
N VAL A 121 -25.31 11.10 28.79
CA VAL A 121 -25.28 12.36 28.02
C VAL A 121 -26.65 13.03 27.92
N SER A 122 -27.75 12.30 28.17
CA SER A 122 -29.12 12.84 28.14
C SER A 122 -29.68 13.24 29.51
N PHE A 123 -29.02 12.93 30.62
CA PHE A 123 -29.49 13.26 31.98
C PHE A 123 -28.82 14.51 32.56
N SER A 124 -28.99 15.65 31.88
CA SER A 124 -28.96 16.98 32.50
C SER A 124 -30.05 17.87 31.90
N GLY A 125 -31.32 17.46 32.05
CA GLY A 125 -32.48 18.23 31.62
C GLY A 125 -33.70 17.33 31.48
N GLY A 126 -34.63 17.38 32.44
CA GLY A 126 -35.72 16.41 32.60
C GLY A 126 -36.71 16.34 31.44
N GLY A 127 -37.29 15.15 31.26
CA GLY A 127 -38.45 14.92 30.39
C GLY A 127 -38.52 13.47 29.92
N ALA A 128 -39.51 12.73 30.41
CA ALA A 128 -39.74 11.33 30.08
C ALA A 128 -40.24 11.11 28.64
N GLY A 129 -39.80 10.01 28.02
CA GLY A 129 -40.53 9.35 26.94
C GLY A 129 -39.83 9.35 25.58
N GLY A 130 -39.26 8.20 25.21
CA GLY A 130 -38.87 7.91 23.82
C GLY A 130 -37.67 6.99 23.71
N ILE A 131 -37.92 5.70 23.46
CA ILE A 131 -36.91 4.78 22.91
C ILE A 131 -36.76 5.18 21.44
N GLY A 132 -35.94 6.19 21.17
CA GLY A 132 -35.65 6.69 19.83
C GLY A 132 -34.15 6.90 19.68
N GLY A 133 -33.57 6.36 18.61
CA GLY A 133 -32.16 6.54 18.26
C GLY A 133 -31.85 7.98 17.87
N GLY A 134 -31.84 8.88 18.84
CA GLY A 134 -31.45 10.28 18.67
C GLY A 134 -29.94 10.41 18.77
N GLY A 135 -29.33 11.16 17.84
CA GLY A 135 -27.93 11.57 17.94
C GLY A 135 -27.65 12.42 19.18
N ALA A 136 -26.44 12.96 19.30
CA ALA A 136 -26.06 13.73 20.49
C ALA A 136 -26.93 15.00 20.67
N SER A 137 -27.14 15.41 21.93
CA SER A 137 -27.99 16.57 22.25
C SER A 137 -27.37 17.91 21.84
N THR A 138 -26.03 18.01 21.79
CA THR A 138 -25.30 19.19 21.30
C THR A 138 -24.21 18.80 20.30
N ALA A 139 -23.74 19.77 19.50
CA ALA A 139 -22.63 19.52 18.57
C ALA A 139 -21.33 19.14 19.31
N THR A 140 -21.13 19.74 20.48
CA THR A 140 -20.00 19.43 21.38
C THR A 140 -20.07 17.99 21.89
N ASP A 141 -21.25 17.53 22.30
CA ASP A 141 -21.45 16.16 22.78
C ASP A 141 -21.24 15.12 21.67
N ALA A 142 -21.58 15.45 20.42
CA ALA A 142 -21.30 14.58 19.28
C ALA A 142 -19.80 14.32 19.11
N VAL A 143 -18.98 15.39 19.12
CA VAL A 143 -17.53 15.26 18.97
C VAL A 143 -16.89 14.59 20.18
N LYS A 144 -17.30 14.97 21.40
CA LYS A 144 -16.77 14.36 22.62
C LYS A 144 -17.14 12.88 22.71
N GLY A 145 -18.38 12.52 22.40
CA GLY A 145 -18.87 11.15 22.37
C GLY A 145 -18.15 10.28 21.35
N TYR A 146 -17.89 10.83 20.15
CA TYR A 146 -17.08 10.17 19.13
C TYR A 146 -15.67 9.84 19.63
N LEU A 147 -14.95 10.84 20.18
CA LEU A 147 -13.58 10.64 20.65
C LEU A 147 -13.51 9.72 21.87
N ASP A 148 -14.51 9.76 22.75
CA ASP A 148 -14.64 8.84 23.89
C ASP A 148 -14.86 7.40 23.42
N ALA A 149 -15.74 7.18 22.43
CA ALA A 149 -15.95 5.88 21.81
C ALA A 149 -14.66 5.33 21.17
N LEU A 150 -13.91 6.18 20.44
CA LEU A 150 -12.61 5.81 19.91
C LEU A 150 -11.63 5.40 21.03
N SER A 151 -11.54 6.20 22.09
CA SER A 151 -10.64 5.94 23.22
C SER A 151 -10.94 4.64 23.97
N LYS A 152 -12.19 4.17 23.92
CA LYS A 152 -12.67 2.91 24.53
C LYS A 152 -12.53 1.71 23.61
N GLY A 153 -12.15 1.90 22.35
CA GLY A 153 -12.07 0.82 21.38
C GLY A 153 -13.42 0.32 20.89
N ASP A 154 -14.46 1.16 20.92
CA ASP A 154 -15.81 0.85 20.43
C ASP A 154 -16.04 1.47 19.05
N ALA A 155 -15.75 0.68 18.00
CA ALA A 155 -15.83 1.14 16.63
C ALA A 155 -17.28 1.41 16.21
N ASN A 156 -18.23 0.59 16.66
CA ASN A 156 -19.64 0.75 16.30
C ASN A 156 -20.22 2.02 16.92
N ALA A 157 -19.92 2.30 18.20
CA ALA A 157 -20.33 3.55 18.84
C ALA A 157 -19.70 4.76 18.14
N ALA A 158 -18.41 4.70 17.80
CA ALA A 158 -17.75 5.78 17.07
C ALA A 158 -18.42 6.05 15.71
N LEU A 159 -18.71 5.01 14.93
CA LEU A 159 -19.39 5.14 13.63
C LEU A 159 -20.83 5.67 13.74
N ALA A 160 -21.51 5.44 14.87
CA ALA A 160 -22.87 5.95 15.09
C ALA A 160 -22.92 7.48 15.24
N PHE A 161 -21.80 8.11 15.63
CA PHE A 161 -21.67 9.57 15.62
C PHE A 161 -21.44 10.15 14.22
N GLY A 162 -21.22 9.32 13.20
CA GLY A 162 -21.09 9.76 11.81
C GLY A 162 -22.43 9.78 11.08
N SER A 163 -22.70 10.87 10.37
CA SER A 163 -23.86 10.96 9.47
C SER A 163 -23.66 10.14 8.21
N ASP A 164 -22.46 10.23 7.63
CA ASP A 164 -22.12 9.59 6.38
C ASP A 164 -21.43 8.28 6.72
N GLN A 165 -21.99 7.17 6.23
CA GLN A 165 -21.43 5.85 6.49
C GLN A 165 -20.32 5.53 5.48
N PRO A 166 -19.21 4.92 5.93
CA PRO A 166 -18.12 4.54 5.05
C PRO A 166 -18.58 3.43 4.10
N ALA A 167 -18.03 3.42 2.88
CA ALA A 167 -18.41 2.43 1.87
C ALA A 167 -17.94 1.00 2.21
N SER A 168 -16.95 0.87 3.11
CA SER A 168 -16.50 -0.40 3.67
C SER A 168 -16.14 -0.23 5.15
N LYS A 169 -16.23 -1.32 5.91
CA LYS A 169 -15.83 -1.40 7.33
C LYS A 169 -14.65 -2.35 7.58
N ASP A 170 -13.91 -2.74 6.54
CA ASP A 170 -12.84 -3.76 6.64
C ASP A 170 -11.78 -3.46 7.70
N PHE A 171 -11.50 -2.17 7.94
CA PHE A 171 -10.56 -1.69 8.96
C PHE A 171 -11.23 -0.83 10.05
N LEU A 172 -12.57 -0.81 10.09
CA LEU A 172 -13.36 -0.05 11.05
C LEU A 172 -14.02 -0.98 12.06
N THR A 173 -13.19 -1.76 12.76
CA THR A 173 -13.60 -2.79 13.71
C THR A 173 -13.00 -2.52 15.09
N ASP A 174 -13.64 -3.05 16.14
CA ASP A 174 -13.13 -2.93 17.51
C ASP A 174 -11.72 -3.50 17.67
N ASP A 175 -11.41 -4.60 16.97
CA ASP A 175 -10.09 -5.24 17.06
C ASP A 175 -8.99 -4.39 16.45
N VAL A 176 -9.26 -3.73 15.31
CA VAL A 176 -8.32 -2.77 14.71
C VAL A 176 -8.18 -1.56 15.62
N LEU A 177 -9.29 -0.96 16.05
CA LEU A 177 -9.26 0.22 16.91
C LEU A 177 -8.54 -0.04 18.24
N LYS A 178 -8.70 -1.23 18.85
CA LYS A 178 -7.94 -1.66 20.04
C LYS A 178 -6.44 -1.72 19.78
N GLN A 179 -6.01 -2.23 18.62
CA GLN A 179 -4.60 -2.20 18.23
C GLN A 179 -4.08 -0.76 18.08
N GLN A 180 -4.89 0.14 17.49
CA GLN A 180 -4.55 1.55 17.36
C GLN A 180 -4.33 2.20 18.73
N ILE A 181 -5.29 2.09 19.65
CA ILE A 181 -5.21 2.75 20.97
C ILE A 181 -4.20 2.09 21.90
N ALA A 182 -3.88 0.79 21.70
CA ALA A 182 -2.81 0.13 22.44
C ALA A 182 -1.43 0.69 22.07
N LYS A 183 -1.25 1.15 20.84
CA LYS A 183 -0.03 1.84 20.39
C LYS A 183 -0.08 3.32 20.74
N TRP A 184 -1.12 4.02 20.30
CA TRP A 184 -1.33 5.45 20.48
C TRP A 184 -2.65 5.70 21.22
N PRO A 185 -2.64 5.72 22.56
CA PRO A 185 -3.82 6.03 23.35
C PRO A 185 -4.39 7.40 23.00
N ILE A 186 -5.72 7.50 22.98
CA ILE A 186 -6.42 8.77 22.75
C ILE A 186 -6.66 9.43 24.10
N THR A 187 -6.07 10.60 24.31
CA THR A 187 -6.10 11.30 25.61
C THR A 187 -6.27 12.81 25.43
N ASN A 188 -6.41 13.55 26.54
CA ASN A 188 -6.43 15.02 26.56
C ASN A 188 -7.45 15.65 25.59
N ILE A 189 -8.62 15.03 25.45
CA ILE A 189 -9.72 15.54 24.61
C ILE A 189 -10.26 16.84 25.22
N ARG A 190 -10.13 17.95 24.47
CA ARG A 190 -10.55 19.28 24.86
C ARG A 190 -11.32 19.94 23.73
N ILE A 191 -12.55 20.34 24.02
CA ILE A 191 -13.34 21.18 23.11
C ILE A 191 -13.02 22.63 23.47
N LEU A 192 -12.51 23.39 22.51
CA LEU A 192 -12.08 24.78 22.72
C LEU A 192 -13.23 25.75 22.46
N ASN A 193 -13.98 25.52 21.38
CA ASN A 193 -15.20 26.25 21.07
C ASN A 193 -16.13 25.43 20.17
N ALA A 194 -17.37 25.88 20.06
CA ALA A 194 -18.33 25.39 19.10
C ALA A 194 -19.11 26.59 18.53
N ASN A 195 -19.15 26.69 17.20
CA ASN A 195 -19.92 27.71 16.49
C ASN A 195 -21.07 27.03 15.76
N GLU A 196 -22.28 27.18 16.29
CA GLU A 196 -23.49 26.60 15.71
C GLU A 196 -24.20 27.61 14.80
N THR A 197 -24.57 27.17 13.61
CA THR A 197 -25.30 27.95 12.60
C THR A 197 -26.44 27.11 12.04
N GLY A 198 -27.65 27.27 12.59
CA GLY A 198 -28.83 26.50 12.19
C GLY A 198 -28.68 25.02 12.52
N ASP A 199 -28.58 24.19 11.47
CA ASP A 199 -28.45 22.73 11.58
C ASP A 199 -27.01 22.23 11.30
N MET A 200 -26.05 23.16 11.23
CA MET A 200 -24.63 22.89 11.08
C MET A 200 -23.85 23.49 12.25
N ALA A 201 -22.72 22.90 12.60
CA ALA A 201 -21.82 23.42 13.60
C ALA A 201 -20.35 23.13 13.24
N GLN A 202 -19.47 24.02 13.68
CA GLN A 202 -18.02 23.85 13.66
C GLN A 202 -17.54 23.70 15.09
N VAL A 203 -16.92 22.57 15.41
CA VAL A 203 -16.43 22.28 16.76
C VAL A 203 -14.91 22.18 16.74
N HIS A 204 -14.24 23.11 17.41
CA HIS A 204 -12.79 23.13 17.53
C HIS A 204 -12.37 22.21 18.67
N VAL A 205 -11.62 21.16 18.33
CA VAL A 205 -11.19 20.12 19.25
C VAL A 205 -9.69 19.89 19.19
N VAL A 206 -9.10 19.68 20.36
CA VAL A 206 -7.72 19.23 20.52
C VAL A 206 -7.73 17.89 21.23
N ALA A 207 -7.01 16.91 20.71
CA ALA A 207 -6.83 15.60 21.34
C ALA A 207 -5.43 15.04 21.05
N ASN A 208 -4.92 14.22 21.95
CA ASN A 208 -3.65 13.53 21.78
C ASN A 208 -3.87 12.10 21.29
N PHE A 209 -3.04 11.67 20.35
CA PHE A 209 -2.95 10.30 19.84
C PHE A 209 -1.52 9.81 20.09
N GLY A 210 -1.31 9.09 21.20
CA GLY A 210 0.04 8.87 21.71
C GLY A 210 0.73 10.21 21.97
N ASP A 211 1.93 10.41 21.42
CA ASP A 211 2.70 11.65 21.55
C ASP A 211 2.29 12.74 20.54
N GLN A 212 1.38 12.43 19.60
CA GLN A 212 0.95 13.38 18.57
C GLN A 212 -0.24 14.20 19.06
N THR A 213 -0.20 15.52 18.88
CA THR A 213 -1.35 16.40 19.15
C THR A 213 -2.10 16.67 17.84
N SER A 214 -3.39 16.39 17.81
CA SER A 214 -4.29 16.77 16.73
C SER A 214 -5.15 17.94 17.19
N ASP A 215 -5.12 19.04 16.44
CA ASP A 215 -5.87 20.27 16.66
C ASP A 215 -6.66 20.58 15.39
N GLN A 216 -7.97 20.40 15.43
CA GLN A 216 -8.83 20.44 14.24
C GLN A 216 -10.22 21.02 14.54
N THR A 217 -10.82 21.63 13.51
CA THR A 217 -12.23 22.04 13.55
C THR A 217 -13.07 21.04 12.77
N LEU A 218 -13.93 20.30 13.48
CA LEU A 218 -14.78 19.27 12.90
C LEU A 218 -16.15 19.83 12.53
N MET A 219 -16.64 19.41 11.36
CA MET A 219 -17.99 19.72 10.89
C MET A 219 -18.99 18.74 11.47
N VAL A 220 -20.03 19.28 12.10
CA VAL A 220 -21.14 18.54 12.71
C VAL A 220 -22.45 19.04 12.10
N LYS A 221 -23.41 18.16 11.89
CA LYS A 221 -24.75 18.50 11.38
C LYS A 221 -25.83 17.79 12.17
N LYS A 222 -27.02 18.39 12.22
CA LYS A 222 -28.21 17.70 12.76
C LYS A 222 -28.74 16.70 11.73
N GLN A 223 -28.95 15.47 12.18
CA GLN A 223 -29.55 14.40 11.39
C GLN A 223 -30.26 13.42 12.33
N ASP A 224 -31.44 12.92 11.93
CA ASP A 224 -32.23 11.96 12.70
C ASP A 224 -32.54 12.43 14.14
N GLY A 225 -32.76 13.73 14.32
CA GLY A 225 -33.11 14.30 15.63
C GLY A 225 -31.94 14.49 16.60
N GLY A 226 -30.69 14.37 16.15
CA GLY A 226 -29.52 14.73 16.97
C GLY A 226 -28.30 15.18 16.16
N TRP A 227 -27.25 15.61 16.84
CA TRP A 227 -26.01 16.07 16.23
C TRP A 227 -25.08 14.90 15.89
N LYS A 228 -24.51 14.92 14.69
CA LYS A 228 -23.58 13.92 14.14
C LYS A 228 -22.44 14.59 13.38
N LEU A 229 -21.24 14.03 13.44
CA LEU A 229 -20.12 14.44 12.58
C LEU A 229 -20.47 14.15 11.11
N SER A 230 -20.02 15.01 10.19
CA SER A 230 -20.19 14.76 8.75
C SER A 230 -19.63 13.39 8.31
N GLY A 231 -18.56 12.92 8.95
CA GLY A 231 -18.02 11.58 8.77
C GLY A 231 -17.26 11.11 10.01
N ALA A 232 -17.35 9.82 10.33
CA ALA A 232 -16.71 9.20 11.49
C ALA A 232 -15.46 8.37 11.14
N ALA A 233 -15.11 8.29 9.86
CA ALA A 233 -13.94 7.58 9.35
C ALA A 233 -13.18 8.45 8.35
N ALA A 234 -11.86 8.34 8.36
CA ALA A 234 -11.01 8.97 7.38
C ALA A 234 -10.99 8.11 6.10
N LYS A 235 -11.38 8.70 4.98
CA LYS A 235 -11.27 8.08 3.65
C LYS A 235 -9.86 8.32 3.11
N ILE A 236 -9.06 7.27 3.07
CA ILE A 236 -7.67 7.30 2.66
C ILE A 236 -7.52 6.74 1.26
N ASN A 237 -6.75 7.41 0.40
CA ASN A 237 -6.22 6.80 -0.82
C ASN A 237 -4.73 6.51 -0.69
N LEU A 238 -4.37 5.22 -0.56
CA LEU A 238 -3.01 4.72 -0.33
C LEU A 238 -2.12 4.79 -1.58
N THR A 239 -2.68 4.89 -2.77
CA THR A 239 -1.91 4.89 -4.03
C THR A 239 -2.12 6.16 -4.87
N ALA A 240 -2.80 7.18 -4.34
CA ALA A 240 -3.11 8.39 -5.09
C ALA A 240 -1.87 9.17 -5.56
N SER A 241 -0.72 9.00 -4.90
CA SER A 241 0.55 9.62 -5.27
C SER A 241 1.53 8.65 -5.96
N ALA A 242 1.12 7.40 -6.18
CA ALA A 242 1.94 6.43 -6.89
C ALA A 242 1.82 6.63 -8.40
N LEU A 243 2.95 6.70 -9.09
CA LEU A 243 2.96 6.64 -10.55
C LEU A 243 2.46 5.26 -10.99
N THR A 244 1.47 5.23 -11.88
CA THR A 244 0.94 3.98 -12.45
C THR A 244 1.66 3.58 -13.74
N THR A 245 2.38 4.51 -14.35
CA THR A 245 3.18 4.31 -15.55
C THR A 245 4.53 4.98 -15.40
N ASN A 246 5.54 4.37 -16.00
CA ASN A 246 6.88 4.94 -16.03
C ASN A 246 6.88 6.15 -16.99
N PRO A 247 7.23 7.36 -16.53
CA PRO A 247 7.18 8.56 -17.37
C PRO A 247 8.21 8.55 -18.51
N VAL A 248 9.24 7.70 -18.44
CA VAL A 248 10.28 7.56 -19.47
C VAL A 248 9.91 6.50 -20.49
N THR A 249 9.42 5.33 -20.05
CA THR A 249 9.18 4.18 -20.94
C THR A 249 7.71 3.98 -21.33
N GLY A 250 6.77 4.66 -20.66
CA GLY A 250 5.33 4.49 -20.83
C GLY A 250 4.78 3.15 -20.34
N GLN A 251 5.62 2.27 -19.79
CA GLN A 251 5.21 0.94 -19.33
C GLN A 251 4.47 1.02 -17.99
N PRO A 252 3.52 0.10 -17.73
CA PRO A 252 2.87 0.00 -16.42
C PRO A 252 3.90 -0.22 -15.30
N LEU A 253 3.72 0.49 -14.20
CA LEU A 253 4.50 0.26 -12.99
C LEU A 253 3.77 -0.74 -12.08
N PRO A 254 4.52 -1.61 -11.39
CA PRO A 254 3.91 -2.53 -10.45
C PRO A 254 3.35 -1.75 -9.25
N ALA A 255 2.19 -2.18 -8.74
CA ALA A 255 1.60 -1.56 -7.56
C ALA A 255 2.42 -1.90 -6.31
N PRO A 256 2.65 -0.94 -5.39
CA PRO A 256 3.38 -1.21 -4.17
C PRO A 256 2.63 -2.27 -3.33
N PRO A 257 3.32 -3.28 -2.77
CA PRO A 257 2.69 -4.35 -2.01
C PRO A 257 2.38 -3.86 -0.59
N VAL A 258 1.38 -3.00 -0.44
CA VAL A 258 0.98 -2.43 0.84
C VAL A 258 0.14 -3.42 1.63
N SER A 259 0.39 -3.50 2.93
CA SER A 259 -0.50 -4.10 3.91
C SER A 259 -0.90 -3.08 4.97
N LEU A 260 -2.10 -3.28 5.52
CA LEU A 260 -2.64 -2.47 6.62
C LEU A 260 -3.17 -3.43 7.68
N PHE A 261 -2.69 -3.31 8.93
CA PHE A 261 -3.01 -4.24 10.04
C PHE A 261 -2.85 -5.72 9.63
N GLY A 262 -1.71 -6.02 8.98
CA GLY A 262 -1.37 -7.36 8.48
C GLY A 262 -2.17 -7.85 7.27
N ARG A 263 -3.13 -7.08 6.77
CA ARG A 263 -3.96 -7.47 5.61
C ARG A 263 -3.43 -6.84 4.32
N PRO A 264 -3.16 -7.61 3.27
CA PRO A 264 -2.80 -7.07 1.97
C PRO A 264 -3.90 -6.16 1.42
N ILE A 265 -3.51 -5.01 0.86
CA ILE A 265 -4.43 -4.14 0.13
C ILE A 265 -4.39 -4.54 -1.34
N SER A 266 -5.47 -5.14 -1.83
CA SER A 266 -5.63 -5.54 -3.23
C SER A 266 -6.79 -4.79 -3.87
N GLY A 267 -6.61 -4.29 -5.09
CA GLY A 267 -7.68 -3.75 -5.94
C GLY A 267 -8.17 -2.34 -5.60
N SER A 268 -8.50 -2.05 -4.33
CA SER A 268 -8.97 -0.72 -3.93
C SER A 268 -7.85 0.07 -3.25
N SER A 269 -7.40 1.15 -3.91
CA SER A 269 -6.50 2.12 -3.30
C SER A 269 -7.16 2.95 -2.20
N VAL A 270 -8.48 2.90 -2.10
CA VAL A 270 -9.27 3.60 -1.09
C VAL A 270 -9.63 2.67 0.07
N VAL A 271 -9.27 3.07 1.28
CA VAL A 271 -9.64 2.40 2.54
C VAL A 271 -10.23 3.41 3.51
N TYR A 272 -11.00 2.93 4.49
CA TYR A 272 -11.53 3.75 5.58
C TYR A 272 -10.93 3.30 6.90
N VAL A 273 -10.41 4.24 7.68
CA VAL A 273 -9.79 3.96 8.99
C VAL A 273 -10.24 4.98 10.03
N PHE A 274 -10.11 4.63 11.30
CA PHE A 274 -10.24 5.62 12.37
C PHE A 274 -8.95 6.43 12.52
N PRO A 275 -9.06 7.70 12.98
CA PRO A 275 -7.91 8.51 13.38
C PRO A 275 -7.03 7.79 14.41
N GLY A 276 -5.71 7.82 14.21
CA GLY A 276 -4.72 7.28 15.12
C GLY A 276 -3.56 6.56 14.44
N TRP A 277 -2.90 5.68 15.19
CA TRP A 277 -1.82 4.85 14.68
C TRP A 277 -2.32 3.90 13.59
N LEU A 278 -1.55 3.68 12.53
CA LEU A 278 -1.86 2.71 11.48
C LEU A 278 -0.69 1.75 11.33
N GLU A 279 -0.98 0.45 11.32
CA GLU A 279 0.02 -0.57 11.01
C GLU A 279 0.19 -0.71 9.50
N LEU A 280 0.89 0.24 8.90
CA LEU A 280 1.29 0.14 7.50
C LEU A 280 2.53 -0.76 7.40
N GLY A 281 2.46 -1.72 6.50
CA GLY A 281 3.55 -2.65 6.24
C GLY A 281 3.54 -3.11 4.78
N SER A 282 4.32 -4.16 4.51
CA SER A 282 4.33 -4.79 3.20
C SER A 282 3.65 -6.16 3.20
N ALA A 283 2.99 -6.47 2.09
CA ALA A 283 2.54 -7.83 1.76
C ALA A 283 3.64 -8.66 1.07
N ASN A 284 4.81 -8.08 0.79
CA ASN A 284 5.95 -8.75 0.19
C ASN A 284 7.13 -8.74 1.19
N LYS A 285 7.65 -9.92 1.54
CA LYS A 285 8.72 -10.07 2.53
C LYS A 285 10.06 -9.44 2.13
N TYR A 286 10.28 -9.15 0.85
CA TYR A 286 11.50 -8.52 0.35
C TYR A 286 11.43 -7.00 0.41
N LEU A 287 10.23 -6.42 0.53
CA LEU A 287 10.02 -4.98 0.53
C LEU A 287 9.49 -4.51 1.88
N SER A 288 9.89 -3.31 2.29
CA SER A 288 9.35 -2.62 3.45
C SER A 288 8.59 -1.40 2.98
N VAL A 289 7.45 -1.14 3.61
CA VAL A 289 6.59 0.00 3.29
C VAL A 289 6.38 0.80 4.56
N THR A 290 6.65 2.10 4.50
CA THR A 290 6.47 3.04 5.62
C THR A 290 5.74 4.29 5.16
N ALA A 291 5.02 4.96 6.06
CA ALA A 291 4.41 6.27 5.79
C ALA A 291 5.06 7.37 6.63
N GLN A 292 5.13 8.58 6.08
CA GLN A 292 5.79 9.70 6.75
C GLN A 292 4.91 10.42 7.77
N ARG A 293 3.58 10.26 7.72
CA ARG A 293 2.67 10.92 8.66
C ARG A 293 1.53 10.00 9.11
N PRO A 294 1.13 10.07 10.39
CA PRO A 294 -0.09 9.43 10.85
C PRO A 294 -1.33 10.09 10.26
N VAL A 295 -2.47 9.41 10.37
CA VAL A 295 -3.78 9.97 10.01
C VAL A 295 -4.51 10.28 11.31
N LEU A 296 -4.64 11.57 11.65
CA LEU A 296 -5.36 12.00 12.86
C LEU A 296 -6.71 12.62 12.47
N LEU A 297 -7.20 13.61 13.22
CA LEU A 297 -8.53 14.19 13.00
C LEU A 297 -8.66 14.99 11.69
N GLU A 298 -7.54 15.44 11.11
CA GLU A 298 -7.53 16.11 9.80
C GLU A 298 -8.09 15.20 8.69
N GLY A 299 -7.94 13.88 8.83
CA GLY A 299 -8.50 12.89 7.91
C GLY A 299 -10.04 12.88 7.88
N LEU A 300 -10.70 13.44 8.91
CA LEU A 300 -12.16 13.59 8.94
C LEU A 300 -12.62 14.88 8.26
N VAL A 301 -11.79 15.93 8.28
CA VAL A 301 -12.08 17.23 7.66
C VAL A 301 -11.90 17.15 6.15
N ALA A 302 -10.81 16.53 5.72
CA ALA A 302 -10.42 16.47 4.32
C ALA A 302 -10.73 15.08 3.74
N GLN A 303 -11.99 14.87 3.37
CA GLN A 303 -12.48 13.60 2.85
C GLN A 303 -11.92 13.29 1.45
N GLY A 304 -11.39 12.09 1.25
CA GLY A 304 -10.80 11.68 -0.02
C GLY A 304 -9.46 12.33 -0.32
N VAL A 305 -8.82 12.93 0.68
CA VAL A 305 -7.43 13.36 0.59
C VAL A 305 -6.57 12.11 0.36
N ALA A 306 -5.92 12.09 -0.81
CA ALA A 306 -4.71 11.28 -1.02
C ALA A 306 -3.83 11.48 0.21
N ILE A 307 -3.36 10.44 0.91
CA ILE A 307 -2.43 10.69 2.03
C ILE A 307 -1.29 11.55 1.46
N PRO A 308 -1.17 12.84 1.82
CA PRO A 308 -0.14 13.67 1.28
C PRO A 308 1.03 13.55 2.26
N ALA A 309 1.67 12.37 2.27
CA ALA A 309 2.89 12.10 3.03
C ALA A 309 3.47 10.69 2.75
N GLY A 310 3.93 10.51 1.51
CA GLY A 310 5.08 9.65 1.17
C GLY A 310 5.04 8.22 1.69
N LEU A 311 4.24 7.36 1.06
CA LEU A 311 4.48 5.92 1.13
C LEU A 311 5.90 5.66 0.58
N GLN A 312 6.82 5.31 1.46
CA GLN A 312 8.20 4.97 1.09
C GLN A 312 8.28 3.46 0.98
N VAL A 313 8.56 2.97 -0.22
CA VAL A 313 8.91 1.58 -0.46
C VAL A 313 10.42 1.48 -0.47
N GLN A 314 10.95 0.57 0.34
CA GLN A 314 12.38 0.32 0.49
C GLN A 314 12.64 -1.19 0.46
N LEU A 315 13.89 -1.57 0.28
CA LEU A 315 14.32 -2.95 0.44
C LEU A 315 14.32 -3.31 1.93
N SER A 316 13.70 -4.43 2.28
CA SER A 316 13.82 -4.98 3.64
C SER A 316 15.17 -5.68 3.84
N ASP A 317 15.54 -5.94 5.09
CA ASP A 317 16.74 -6.75 5.41
C ASP A 317 16.67 -8.14 4.76
N ALA A 318 15.51 -8.79 4.84
CA ALA A 318 15.28 -10.08 4.20
C ALA A 318 15.40 -10.01 2.67
N GLY A 319 14.95 -8.91 2.06
CA GLY A 319 15.11 -8.63 0.63
C GLY A 319 16.56 -8.42 0.21
N SER A 320 17.33 -7.68 1.02
CA SER A 320 18.76 -7.45 0.76
C SER A 320 19.55 -8.76 0.77
N GLU A 321 19.35 -9.59 1.79
CA GLU A 321 20.04 -10.86 1.93
C GLU A 321 19.60 -11.87 0.86
N ALA A 322 18.30 -11.94 0.56
CA ALA A 322 17.79 -12.79 -0.52
C ALA A 322 18.36 -12.39 -1.88
N ALA A 323 18.44 -11.08 -2.19
CA ALA A 323 18.98 -10.61 -3.47
C ALA A 323 20.47 -10.90 -3.63
N LYS A 324 21.29 -10.66 -2.59
CA LYS A 324 22.72 -11.01 -2.61
C LYS A 324 22.93 -12.51 -2.82
N LYS A 325 22.13 -13.34 -2.14
CA LYS A 325 22.14 -14.79 -2.33
C LYS A 325 21.77 -15.18 -3.76
N THR A 326 20.70 -14.61 -4.31
CA THR A 326 20.28 -14.86 -5.70
C THR A 326 21.38 -14.49 -6.70
N VAL A 327 22.10 -13.39 -6.48
CA VAL A 327 23.26 -13.02 -7.32
C VAL A 327 24.37 -14.07 -7.21
N ALA A 328 24.76 -14.45 -6.00
CA ALA A 328 25.82 -15.43 -5.78
C ALA A 328 25.46 -16.80 -6.39
N ASP A 329 24.22 -17.26 -6.21
CA ASP A 329 23.73 -18.53 -6.76
C ASP A 329 23.73 -18.49 -8.29
N ALA A 330 23.29 -17.39 -8.91
CA ALA A 330 23.30 -17.23 -10.36
C ALA A 330 24.70 -17.15 -10.95
N ILE A 331 25.63 -16.49 -10.28
CA ILE A 331 27.06 -16.47 -10.65
C ILE A 331 27.64 -17.89 -10.58
N ALA A 332 27.38 -18.63 -9.51
CA ALA A 332 27.84 -20.01 -9.35
C ALA A 332 27.24 -20.94 -10.42
N GLU A 333 25.99 -20.73 -10.81
CA GLU A 333 25.38 -21.46 -11.92
C GLU A 333 26.05 -21.12 -13.26
N CYS A 334 26.28 -19.84 -13.52
CA CYS A 334 26.97 -19.37 -14.71
C CYS A 334 28.39 -19.96 -14.85
N ALA A 335 29.11 -20.15 -13.74
CA ALA A 335 30.44 -20.76 -13.74
C ALA A 335 30.46 -22.21 -14.26
N LYS A 336 29.31 -22.90 -14.30
CA LYS A 336 29.22 -24.28 -14.82
C LYS A 336 29.23 -24.34 -16.35
N SER A 337 29.08 -23.20 -17.04
CA SER A 337 29.09 -23.17 -18.49
C SER A 337 30.48 -23.49 -19.05
N THR A 338 30.53 -24.09 -20.24
CA THR A 338 31.76 -24.29 -21.01
C THR A 338 31.93 -23.32 -22.17
N GLN A 339 30.96 -22.42 -22.37
CA GLN A 339 31.03 -21.38 -23.39
C GLN A 339 31.90 -20.21 -22.92
N LEU A 340 32.57 -19.53 -23.84
CA LEU A 340 33.31 -18.30 -23.58
C LEU A 340 32.38 -17.09 -23.37
N SER A 341 31.17 -17.16 -23.92
CA SER A 341 30.12 -16.13 -23.80
C SER A 341 28.74 -16.78 -23.58
N PRO A 342 28.50 -17.39 -22.40
CA PRO A 342 27.23 -18.04 -22.11
C PRO A 342 26.05 -17.07 -22.16
N PRO A 343 24.94 -17.46 -22.83
CA PRO A 343 23.75 -16.63 -22.89
C PRO A 343 23.13 -16.46 -21.49
N GLY A 344 22.71 -15.23 -21.17
CA GLY A 344 22.07 -14.90 -19.88
C GLY A 344 23.02 -14.85 -18.69
N CYS A 345 24.33 -14.94 -18.92
CA CYS A 345 25.37 -14.86 -17.89
C CYS A 345 26.21 -13.58 -18.03
N PRO A 346 26.81 -13.09 -16.93
CA PRO A 346 27.59 -11.86 -16.97
C PRO A 346 28.97 -12.07 -17.60
N GLN A 347 29.55 -13.27 -17.47
CA GLN A 347 30.86 -13.55 -18.06
C GLN A 347 30.77 -13.69 -19.59
N SER A 348 31.65 -12.96 -20.27
CA SER A 348 31.76 -12.99 -21.73
C SER A 348 33.15 -12.55 -22.15
N VAL A 349 33.92 -13.49 -22.71
CA VAL A 349 35.28 -13.23 -23.22
C VAL A 349 35.36 -13.77 -24.65
N PRO A 350 34.77 -13.08 -25.63
CA PRO A 350 34.86 -13.47 -27.03
C PRO A 350 36.30 -13.24 -27.51
N ASN A 351 37.10 -14.31 -27.53
CA ASN A 351 38.48 -14.29 -27.97
C ASN A 351 38.67 -15.30 -29.10
N PRO A 352 39.00 -14.86 -30.34
CA PRO A 352 39.15 -15.76 -31.49
C PRO A 352 40.37 -16.70 -31.36
N MET A 353 41.26 -16.45 -30.41
CA MET A 353 42.37 -17.35 -30.10
C MET A 353 41.97 -18.49 -29.17
N LEU A 354 40.78 -18.44 -28.56
CA LEU A 354 40.28 -19.49 -27.66
C LEU A 354 39.19 -20.31 -28.35
N VAL A 355 39.14 -21.60 -28.04
CA VAL A 355 38.14 -22.54 -28.57
C VAL A 355 36.91 -22.50 -27.68
N ASP A 356 35.78 -22.08 -28.25
CA ASP A 356 34.50 -22.09 -27.54
C ASP A 356 34.09 -23.52 -27.15
N GLY A 357 33.37 -23.67 -26.04
CA GLY A 357 33.00 -24.97 -25.48
C GLY A 357 34.10 -25.65 -24.65
N THR A 358 35.30 -25.06 -24.56
CA THR A 358 36.40 -25.56 -23.72
C THR A 358 36.64 -24.73 -22.46
N ALA A 359 35.79 -23.74 -22.19
CA ALA A 359 35.95 -22.87 -21.04
C ALA A 359 35.68 -23.62 -19.73
N HIS A 360 36.49 -23.32 -18.72
CA HIS A 360 36.28 -23.66 -17.33
C HIS A 360 36.34 -22.36 -16.53
N TRP A 361 35.18 -21.96 -16.02
CA TRP A 361 35.03 -20.75 -15.22
C TRP A 361 35.10 -21.09 -13.73
N GLU A 362 35.86 -20.33 -12.96
CA GLU A 362 35.71 -20.28 -11.51
C GLU A 362 35.00 -18.98 -11.15
N ALA A 363 33.90 -19.11 -10.41
CA ALA A 363 33.15 -17.97 -9.89
C ALA A 363 34.04 -17.09 -8.99
N PRO A 364 33.86 -15.76 -9.02
CA PRO A 364 34.53 -14.85 -8.11
C PRO A 364 34.24 -15.22 -6.65
N ALA A 365 35.28 -15.34 -5.83
CA ALA A 365 35.13 -15.57 -4.40
C ALA A 365 34.71 -14.30 -3.64
N ASP A 366 35.03 -13.14 -4.20
CA ASP A 366 34.67 -11.83 -3.65
C ASP A 366 33.71 -11.10 -4.59
N LEU A 367 32.57 -10.69 -4.04
CA LEU A 367 31.53 -9.91 -4.71
C LEU A 367 31.36 -8.51 -4.08
N SER A 368 32.31 -8.09 -3.23
CA SER A 368 32.29 -6.78 -2.56
C SER A 368 32.33 -5.61 -3.54
N GLY A 369 32.84 -5.82 -4.75
CA GLY A 369 32.83 -4.87 -5.86
C GLY A 369 31.44 -4.64 -6.49
N LEU A 370 30.41 -5.39 -6.08
CA LEU A 370 29.04 -5.23 -6.58
C LEU A 370 28.25 -4.25 -5.71
N GLN A 371 27.62 -3.29 -6.39
CA GLN A 371 26.69 -2.34 -5.80
C GLN A 371 25.25 -2.76 -6.10
N TYR A 372 24.38 -2.62 -5.09
CA TYR A 372 22.98 -2.98 -5.14
C TYR A 372 22.14 -1.71 -4.93
N THR A 373 21.49 -1.23 -6.00
CA THR A 373 20.72 0.02 -5.99
C THR A 373 19.24 -0.30 -6.18
N PHE A 374 18.44 -0.09 -5.14
CA PHE A 374 17.00 -0.30 -5.20
C PHE A 374 16.30 0.91 -5.84
N MET A 375 15.46 0.64 -6.84
CA MET A 375 14.64 1.63 -7.50
C MET A 375 13.18 1.45 -7.04
N SER A 376 12.71 2.34 -6.16
CA SER A 376 11.36 2.25 -5.61
C SER A 376 10.25 2.39 -6.66
N LEU A 377 10.54 3.04 -7.79
CA LEU A 377 9.59 3.30 -8.86
C LEU A 377 9.15 2.03 -9.59
N ASP A 378 10.11 1.19 -9.99
CA ASP A 378 9.85 -0.07 -10.71
C ASP A 378 9.99 -1.30 -9.80
N MET A 379 10.26 -1.10 -8.51
CA MET A 379 10.58 -2.14 -7.52
C MET A 379 11.70 -3.08 -7.98
N GLY A 380 12.59 -2.58 -8.83
CA GLY A 380 13.75 -3.30 -9.33
C GLY A 380 14.98 -3.04 -8.45
N LEU A 381 15.78 -4.08 -8.23
CA LEU A 381 17.13 -3.95 -7.69
C LEU A 381 18.14 -4.04 -8.84
N ARG A 382 18.95 -2.99 -9.01
CA ARG A 382 20.04 -2.94 -9.99
C ARG A 382 21.32 -3.44 -9.33
N VAL A 383 22.00 -4.37 -9.98
CA VAL A 383 23.30 -4.90 -9.57
C VAL A 383 24.33 -4.38 -10.56
N MET A 384 25.29 -3.58 -10.10
CA MET A 384 26.29 -2.97 -10.96
C MET A 384 27.67 -3.11 -10.33
N GLY A 385 28.68 -3.44 -11.13
CA GLY A 385 30.06 -3.50 -10.65
C GLY A 385 30.92 -4.35 -11.57
N THR A 386 32.02 -4.85 -11.02
CA THR A 386 32.94 -5.76 -11.70
C THR A 386 33.35 -6.86 -10.75
N ALA A 387 33.60 -8.05 -11.28
CA ALA A 387 34.17 -9.14 -10.51
C ALA A 387 35.26 -9.88 -11.32
N GLU A 388 36.30 -10.33 -10.63
CA GLU A 388 37.37 -11.11 -11.25
C GLU A 388 36.96 -12.58 -11.32
N TRP A 389 36.81 -13.07 -12.55
CA TRP A 389 36.59 -14.49 -12.81
C TRP A 389 37.92 -15.13 -13.14
N LYS A 390 38.10 -16.42 -12.84
CA LYS A 390 39.17 -17.19 -13.46
C LYS A 390 38.61 -17.96 -14.63
N LEU A 391 39.37 -17.95 -15.73
CA LEU A 391 39.06 -18.65 -16.95
C LEU A 391 40.23 -19.54 -17.30
N THR A 392 39.95 -20.82 -17.56
CA THR A 392 40.86 -21.71 -18.28
C THR A 392 40.16 -22.16 -19.55
N ALA A 393 40.83 -22.09 -20.71
CA ALA A 393 40.28 -22.55 -21.99
C ALA A 393 41.40 -22.98 -22.93
N ASN A 394 41.09 -23.81 -23.92
CA ASN A 394 42.08 -24.19 -24.93
C ASN A 394 42.21 -23.10 -25.99
N SER A 395 43.45 -22.82 -26.39
CA SER A 395 43.74 -22.01 -27.57
C SER A 395 43.50 -22.81 -28.85
N THR A 396 43.36 -22.13 -29.99
CA THR A 396 43.15 -22.74 -31.30
C THR A 396 44.30 -23.65 -31.77
N ASP A 397 45.48 -23.50 -31.16
CA ASP A 397 46.64 -24.38 -31.34
C ASP A 397 46.66 -25.60 -30.38
N GLY A 398 45.65 -25.73 -29.51
CA GLY A 398 45.49 -26.82 -28.56
C GLY A 398 46.17 -26.60 -27.20
N THR A 399 46.82 -25.46 -26.97
CA THR A 399 47.48 -25.16 -25.69
C THR A 399 46.46 -24.65 -24.66
N PRO A 400 46.42 -25.18 -23.42
CA PRO A 400 45.57 -24.61 -22.37
C PRO A 400 46.08 -23.23 -21.96
N MET A 401 45.19 -22.25 -21.95
CA MET A 401 45.45 -20.88 -21.50
C MET A 401 44.63 -20.58 -20.25
N GLN A 402 45.20 -19.78 -19.35
CA GLN A 402 44.55 -19.32 -18.13
C GLN A 402 44.59 -17.79 -18.06
N GLY A 403 43.53 -17.19 -17.52
CA GLY A 403 43.47 -15.76 -17.26
C GLY A 403 42.49 -15.41 -16.15
N THR A 404 42.56 -14.16 -15.71
CA THR A 404 41.67 -13.59 -14.69
C THR A 404 40.91 -12.40 -15.26
N PRO A 405 39.95 -12.61 -16.17
CA PRO A 405 39.18 -11.51 -16.74
C PRO A 405 38.38 -10.77 -15.65
N LEU A 406 38.51 -9.45 -15.66
CA LEU A 406 37.62 -8.57 -14.91
C LEU A 406 36.32 -8.39 -15.70
N VAL A 407 35.25 -9.00 -15.22
CA VAL A 407 33.95 -9.04 -15.92
C VAL A 407 33.04 -7.93 -15.38
N PRO A 408 32.52 -7.03 -16.23
CA PRO A 408 31.48 -6.10 -15.82
C PRO A 408 30.17 -6.85 -15.52
N MET A 409 29.63 -6.63 -14.34
CA MET A 409 28.39 -7.25 -13.87
C MET A 409 27.30 -6.20 -13.85
N MET A 410 26.29 -6.40 -14.70
CA MET A 410 25.12 -5.53 -14.79
C MET A 410 23.88 -6.42 -14.76
N GLY A 411 23.15 -6.40 -13.65
CA GLY A 411 22.01 -7.27 -13.42
C GLY A 411 20.78 -6.49 -12.95
N GLN A 412 19.61 -7.07 -13.19
CA GLN A 412 18.35 -6.59 -12.63
C GLN A 412 17.62 -7.73 -11.93
N ILE A 413 17.12 -7.46 -10.73
CA ILE A 413 16.24 -8.35 -9.98
C ILE A 413 14.90 -7.64 -9.81
N ASP A 414 13.82 -8.34 -10.15
CA ASP A 414 12.45 -7.90 -9.84
C ASP A 414 12.12 -8.32 -8.40
N MET A 415 12.10 -7.36 -7.47
CA MET A 415 11.87 -7.64 -6.05
C MET A 415 10.43 -8.03 -5.73
N THR A 416 9.53 -7.96 -6.72
CA THR A 416 8.14 -8.38 -6.57
C THR A 416 7.94 -9.89 -6.78
N GLN A 417 8.94 -10.58 -7.34
CA GLN A 417 8.85 -12.00 -7.68
C GLN A 417 9.24 -12.92 -6.54
N GLU A 418 8.63 -14.09 -6.51
CA GLU A 418 9.06 -15.20 -5.67
C GLU A 418 9.02 -16.51 -6.48
N PRO A 419 10.16 -17.21 -6.65
CA PRO A 419 11.51 -16.87 -6.15
C PRO A 419 12.15 -15.67 -6.89
N LEU A 420 13.13 -15.02 -6.25
CA LEU A 420 13.92 -13.97 -6.90
C LEU A 420 14.83 -14.57 -7.98
N THR A 421 14.94 -13.86 -9.11
CA THR A 421 15.84 -14.20 -10.20
C THR A 421 16.61 -12.96 -10.65
N VAL A 422 17.86 -13.13 -11.08
CA VAL A 422 18.67 -12.06 -11.67
C VAL A 422 18.70 -12.21 -13.17
N LYS A 423 18.44 -11.10 -13.88
CA LYS A 423 18.62 -10.98 -15.32
C LYS A 423 19.88 -10.18 -15.58
N TRP A 424 20.93 -10.86 -16.05
CA TRP A 424 22.17 -10.21 -16.44
C TRP A 424 22.01 -9.53 -17.80
N ALA A 425 22.60 -8.35 -17.95
CA ALA A 425 22.78 -7.67 -19.23
C ALA A 425 23.95 -8.33 -19.97
N GLY A 426 23.75 -9.58 -20.40
CA GLY A 426 24.60 -10.33 -21.32
C GLY A 426 23.76 -10.73 -22.53
N LYS A 427 24.36 -10.70 -23.72
CA LYS A 427 23.66 -10.96 -25.00
C LYS A 427 23.00 -12.33 -25.07
#